data_AF-A0A1E4S832-F1
#
_entry.id   AF-A0A1E4S832-F1
#
_cell.length_a   1.000
_cell.length_b   1.000
_cell.length_c   1.000
_cell.angle_alpha   90.00
_cell.angle_beta   90.00
_cell.angle_gamma   90.00
#
_symmetry.space_group_name_H-M   'P 1'
#
loop_
_entity.id
_entity.type
_entity.pdbx_description
1 polymer ?
#
loop_
_entity_poly.entity_id
_entity_poly.type
_entity_poly.pdbx_seq_one_letter_code
_entity_poly.pdbx_strand_id
1 'polypeptide(L)'
;MSQQDTSDTTFEGEFASGGENAAAGEILPSTEPTSAIIGVRILVTVKEAGVIIGKNGSIIADIRERTNVKAGVSPVIQGTPDRILTVTGALDDTAEALGLIAQALLENPLDESALQFFPLKRLLPPGPEGTTTLRLLVPNAQMGTIIGKQGVRIKEIQQRFNVKIVASKDFLHNSTERLVELQGSPAAIEDASRILARCLMEDWHSVTGTSFYTPSPRPHPGRRYVHQHGGDSSDVSFDNEYSKTARFPRDYVGCLIGKAGSRIQEIRRVSGAQIIIAPEDDEDGFRQFVLTGSTRAIDKAMSFLKLNMEREQERRAKLSQEQE
;
A
#
# COMPACT_ATOMS: atom_id res chain seq x y z
N MET A 1 -29.14 29.82 -0.68
CA MET A 1 -28.28 29.83 -1.88
C MET A 1 -26.87 30.16 -1.41
N SER A 2 -26.05 29.13 -1.18
CA SER A 2 -24.62 29.31 -0.87
C SER A 2 -23.89 28.18 -1.56
N GLN A 3 -23.26 28.52 -2.69
CA GLN A 3 -22.43 27.63 -3.49
C GLN A 3 -21.11 27.41 -2.74
N GLN A 4 -20.69 26.15 -2.64
CA GLN A 4 -19.34 25.78 -2.18
C GLN A 4 -18.50 25.43 -3.40
N ASP A 5 -17.40 26.16 -3.56
CA ASP A 5 -16.33 25.91 -4.52
C ASP A 5 -15.77 24.50 -4.38
N THR A 6 -15.88 23.71 -5.44
CA THR A 6 -15.13 22.47 -5.63
C THR A 6 -13.94 22.78 -6.53
N SER A 7 -12.75 22.89 -5.95
CA SER A 7 -11.50 23.03 -6.71
C SER A 7 -11.13 21.69 -7.34
N ASP A 8 -11.52 21.53 -8.59
CA ASP A 8 -11.06 20.53 -9.54
C ASP A 8 -9.58 20.79 -9.87
N THR A 9 -8.71 19.79 -9.78
CA THR A 9 -7.30 19.93 -10.18
C THR A 9 -6.89 18.74 -11.03
N THR A 10 -7.26 18.82 -12.31
CA THR A 10 -6.59 18.14 -13.41
C THR A 10 -5.18 18.73 -13.54
N PHE A 11 -4.14 17.90 -13.45
CA PHE A 11 -2.75 18.33 -13.47
C PHE A 11 -2.28 18.53 -14.91
N GLU A 12 -2.52 19.71 -15.48
CA GLU A 12 -1.85 20.17 -16.72
C GLU A 12 -0.63 21.00 -16.33
N GLY A 13 0.56 20.43 -16.53
CA GLY A 13 1.83 21.14 -16.40
C GLY A 13 2.60 21.04 -17.70
N GLU A 14 2.57 22.09 -18.51
CA GLU A 14 3.52 22.32 -19.60
C GLU A 14 4.91 22.55 -18.99
N PHE A 15 5.88 21.71 -19.34
CA PHE A 15 7.29 21.96 -19.04
C PHE A 15 8.13 21.79 -20.30
N ALA A 16 8.95 22.81 -20.51
CA ALA A 16 9.72 23.11 -21.71
C ALA A 16 10.58 21.95 -22.21
N SER A 17 10.64 21.86 -23.54
CA SER A 17 11.50 20.98 -24.32
C SER A 17 12.96 21.45 -24.24
N GLY A 18 13.86 20.54 -23.85
CA GLY A 18 15.30 20.79 -23.93
C GLY A 18 16.13 19.71 -23.24
N GLY A 19 16.84 18.91 -24.04
CA GLY A 19 17.98 18.11 -23.59
C GLY A 19 17.87 16.61 -23.90
N GLU A 20 18.25 16.23 -25.12
CA GLU A 20 18.45 14.84 -25.54
C GLU A 20 19.62 14.16 -24.81
N ASN A 21 19.45 12.84 -24.70
CA ASN A 21 20.45 11.78 -24.58
C ASN A 21 21.00 11.41 -23.19
N ALA A 22 20.28 10.51 -22.53
CA ALA A 22 20.84 9.50 -21.65
C ALA A 22 20.19 8.14 -21.99
N ALA A 23 21.01 7.18 -22.43
CA ALA A 23 20.76 5.76 -22.69
C ALA A 23 19.29 5.28 -22.64
N ALA A 24 18.78 4.79 -23.78
CA ALA A 24 17.48 4.12 -23.91
C ALA A 24 17.44 2.80 -23.11
N GLY A 25 17.33 2.91 -21.79
CA GLY A 25 16.84 1.84 -20.94
C GLY A 25 15.33 1.76 -21.10
N GLU A 26 14.82 0.56 -21.38
CA GLU A 26 13.39 0.30 -21.51
C GLU A 26 12.64 0.82 -20.27
N ILE A 27 11.66 1.71 -20.49
CA ILE A 27 10.91 2.38 -19.40
C ILE A 27 10.13 1.35 -18.58
N LEU A 28 9.64 0.30 -19.22
CA LEU A 28 8.93 -0.81 -18.59
C LEU A 28 9.85 -2.02 -18.43
N PRO A 29 9.66 -2.82 -17.37
CA PRO A 29 10.38 -4.09 -17.23
C PRO A 29 10.05 -5.06 -18.38
N SER A 30 10.99 -5.95 -18.69
CA SER A 30 10.86 -6.98 -19.73
C SER A 30 9.61 -7.84 -19.54
N THR A 31 8.96 -8.18 -20.65
CA THR A 31 7.79 -9.07 -20.70
C THR A 31 8.16 -10.55 -20.75
N GLU A 32 9.44 -10.92 -20.66
CA GLU A 32 9.88 -12.32 -20.68
C GLU A 32 9.24 -13.13 -19.55
N PRO A 33 8.74 -14.35 -19.82
CA PRO A 33 8.07 -15.16 -18.82
C PRO A 33 8.99 -15.41 -17.62
N THR A 34 8.43 -15.33 -16.41
CA THR A 34 9.21 -15.40 -15.18
C THR A 34 8.52 -16.34 -14.18
N SER A 35 9.27 -17.31 -13.67
CA SER A 35 8.80 -18.28 -12.67
C SER A 35 8.79 -17.75 -11.23
N ALA A 36 9.07 -16.46 -11.04
CA ALA A 36 9.09 -15.86 -9.73
C ALA A 36 7.70 -15.83 -9.11
N ILE A 37 7.66 -16.13 -7.81
CA ILE A 37 6.43 -16.16 -7.05
C ILE A 37 6.15 -14.77 -6.50
N ILE A 38 4.94 -14.26 -6.72
CA ILE A 38 4.49 -12.98 -6.19
C ILE A 38 3.17 -13.14 -5.44
N GLY A 39 3.01 -12.39 -4.36
CA GLY A 39 1.75 -12.27 -3.62
C GLY A 39 1.12 -10.90 -3.83
N VAL A 40 -0.07 -10.86 -4.43
CA VAL A 40 -0.87 -9.65 -4.62
C VAL A 40 -2.01 -9.63 -3.61
N ARG A 41 -2.20 -8.48 -2.96
CA ARG A 41 -3.28 -8.23 -1.99
C ARG A 41 -4.24 -7.22 -2.59
N ILE A 42 -5.53 -7.52 -2.56
CA ILE A 42 -6.59 -6.71 -3.16
C ILE A 42 -7.62 -6.42 -2.09
N LEU A 43 -7.92 -5.14 -1.88
CA LEU A 43 -9.02 -4.71 -1.05
C LEU A 43 -10.32 -4.97 -1.80
N VAL A 44 -11.23 -5.71 -1.18
CA VAL A 44 -12.55 -6.00 -1.71
C VAL A 44 -13.59 -5.72 -0.63
N THR A 45 -14.82 -5.47 -1.02
CA THR A 45 -15.97 -5.37 -0.15
C THR A 45 -16.45 -6.76 0.20
N VAL A 46 -17.30 -6.87 1.22
CA VAL A 46 -18.01 -8.13 1.52
C VAL A 46 -18.80 -8.64 0.30
N LYS A 47 -19.39 -7.74 -0.48
CA LYS A 47 -20.18 -8.09 -1.67
C LYS A 47 -19.31 -8.59 -2.82
N GLU A 48 -18.25 -7.86 -3.19
CA GLU A 48 -17.28 -8.28 -4.22
C GLU A 48 -16.62 -9.61 -3.83
N ALA A 49 -16.26 -9.78 -2.55
CA ALA A 49 -15.75 -11.06 -2.06
C ALA A 49 -16.75 -12.20 -2.26
N GLY A 50 -18.05 -11.94 -2.10
CA GLY A 50 -19.11 -12.91 -2.38
C GLY A 50 -19.16 -13.32 -3.86
N VAL A 51 -19.02 -12.35 -4.77
CA VAL A 51 -18.93 -12.60 -6.22
C VAL A 51 -17.70 -13.44 -6.55
N ILE A 52 -16.52 -13.05 -6.04
CA ILE A 52 -15.25 -13.73 -6.33
C ILE A 52 -15.25 -15.17 -5.78
N ILE A 53 -15.81 -15.40 -4.60
CA ILE A 53 -15.96 -16.75 -4.05
C ILE A 53 -16.93 -17.55 -4.94
N GLY A 54 -18.04 -16.94 -5.35
CA GLY A 54 -19.08 -17.61 -6.13
C GLY A 54 -19.93 -18.56 -5.28
N LYS A 55 -21.03 -19.05 -5.86
CA LYS A 55 -21.92 -20.01 -5.20
C LYS A 55 -21.14 -21.29 -4.90
N ASN A 56 -21.12 -21.72 -3.63
CA ASN A 56 -20.32 -22.87 -3.16
C ASN A 56 -18.81 -22.77 -3.46
N GLY A 57 -18.27 -21.57 -3.67
CA GLY A 57 -16.86 -21.42 -3.99
C GLY A 57 -16.49 -21.69 -5.45
N SER A 58 -17.47 -21.80 -6.36
CA SER A 58 -17.22 -22.25 -7.74
C SER A 58 -16.28 -21.33 -8.53
N ILE A 59 -16.44 -20.01 -8.40
CA ILE A 59 -15.66 -19.03 -9.19
C ILE A 59 -14.21 -19.03 -8.71
N ILE A 60 -13.96 -18.95 -7.40
CA ILE A 60 -12.59 -18.98 -6.88
C ILE A 60 -11.91 -20.34 -7.10
N ALA A 61 -12.68 -21.44 -7.15
CA ALA A 61 -12.15 -22.75 -7.50
C ALA A 61 -11.69 -22.82 -8.96
N ASP A 62 -12.52 -22.33 -9.90
CA ASP A 62 -12.17 -22.26 -11.33
C ASP A 62 -10.92 -21.39 -11.57
N ILE A 63 -10.85 -20.22 -10.92
CA ILE A 63 -9.67 -19.35 -11.00
C ILE A 63 -8.41 -20.10 -10.56
N ARG A 64 -8.46 -20.83 -9.44
CA ARG A 64 -7.31 -21.60 -8.92
C ARG A 64 -6.92 -22.75 -9.84
N GLU A 65 -7.89 -23.42 -10.44
CA GLU A 65 -7.66 -24.55 -11.36
C GLU A 65 -7.00 -24.08 -12.66
N ARG A 66 -7.47 -22.97 -13.21
CA ARG A 66 -6.97 -22.44 -14.49
C ARG A 66 -5.59 -21.80 -14.37
N THR A 67 -5.30 -21.15 -13.24
CA THR A 67 -4.10 -20.32 -13.09
C THR A 67 -3.08 -20.88 -12.12
N ASN A 68 -3.32 -22.04 -11.50
CA ASN A 68 -2.41 -22.66 -10.53
C ASN A 68 -1.99 -21.75 -9.34
N VAL A 69 -2.78 -20.72 -9.04
CA VAL A 69 -2.52 -19.79 -7.93
C VAL A 69 -3.14 -20.24 -6.62
N LYS A 70 -2.54 -19.82 -5.52
CA LYS A 70 -3.16 -19.81 -4.19
C LYS A 70 -3.94 -18.51 -3.99
N ALA A 71 -5.20 -18.50 -4.41
CA ALA A 71 -6.12 -17.39 -4.14
C ALA A 71 -6.95 -17.62 -2.86
N GLY A 72 -7.28 -16.61 -2.08
CA GLY A 72 -8.16 -16.74 -0.91
C GLY A 72 -8.60 -15.40 -0.33
N VAL A 73 -9.77 -15.37 0.32
CA VAL A 73 -10.33 -14.15 0.93
C VAL A 73 -10.26 -14.24 2.45
N SER A 74 -9.89 -13.14 3.11
CA SER A 74 -9.83 -13.02 4.57
C SER A 74 -11.16 -13.36 5.23
N PRO A 75 -11.20 -13.86 6.48
CA PRO A 75 -12.44 -14.08 7.22
C PRO A 75 -13.34 -12.85 7.25
N VAL A 76 -14.65 -13.07 7.39
CA VAL A 76 -15.61 -11.98 7.59
C VAL A 76 -15.49 -11.47 9.02
N ILE A 77 -15.27 -10.17 9.18
CA ILE A 77 -15.24 -9.50 10.48
C ILE A 77 -16.54 -8.70 10.60
N GLN A 78 -17.31 -8.94 11.66
CA GLN A 78 -18.58 -8.23 11.86
C GLN A 78 -18.35 -6.71 11.96
N GLY A 79 -19.25 -5.95 11.34
CA GLY A 79 -19.15 -4.49 11.29
C GLY A 79 -18.02 -3.95 10.40
N THR A 80 -17.31 -4.82 9.67
CA THR A 80 -16.23 -4.44 8.76
C THR A 80 -16.67 -4.69 7.31
N PRO A 81 -16.87 -3.63 6.50
CA PRO A 81 -17.39 -3.75 5.13
C PRO A 81 -16.33 -4.21 4.12
N ASP A 82 -15.05 -4.16 4.48
CA ASP A 82 -13.91 -4.56 3.69
C ASP A 82 -13.30 -5.91 4.09
N ARG A 83 -12.74 -6.59 3.09
CA ARG A 83 -12.02 -7.87 3.17
C ARG A 83 -10.79 -7.81 2.27
N ILE A 84 -9.85 -8.72 2.49
CA ILE A 84 -8.64 -8.84 1.67
C ILE A 84 -8.72 -10.11 0.84
N LEU A 85 -8.67 -9.96 -0.48
CA LEU A 85 -8.38 -11.05 -1.40
C LEU A 85 -6.86 -11.13 -1.58
N THR A 86 -6.28 -12.29 -1.34
CA THR A 86 -4.85 -12.58 -1.56
C THR A 86 -4.73 -13.55 -2.71
N VAL A 87 -3.88 -13.26 -3.68
CA VAL A 87 -3.53 -14.12 -4.81
C VAL A 87 -2.03 -14.33 -4.78
N THR A 88 -1.56 -15.57 -4.75
CA THR A 88 -0.13 -15.88 -4.71
C THR A 88 0.19 -17.03 -5.66
N GLY A 89 1.12 -16.81 -6.57
CA GLY A 89 1.51 -17.78 -7.60
C GLY A 89 2.70 -17.28 -8.40
N ALA A 90 3.01 -17.94 -9.52
CA ALA A 90 3.95 -17.38 -10.47
C ALA A 90 3.43 -16.04 -11.01
N LEU A 91 4.31 -15.18 -11.51
CA LEU A 91 3.95 -13.82 -11.91
C LEU A 91 2.88 -13.82 -13.01
N ASP A 92 3.09 -14.61 -14.06
CA ASP A 92 2.19 -14.65 -15.21
C ASP A 92 0.84 -15.30 -14.83
N ASP A 93 0.88 -16.39 -14.05
CA ASP A 93 -0.28 -17.04 -13.43
C ASP A 93 -1.10 -16.07 -12.55
N THR A 94 -0.42 -15.25 -11.75
CA THR A 94 -1.05 -14.24 -10.89
C THR A 94 -1.71 -13.16 -11.72
N ALA A 95 -1.08 -12.72 -12.81
CA ALA A 95 -1.66 -11.74 -13.72
C ALA A 95 -2.94 -12.28 -14.39
N GLU A 96 -2.90 -13.52 -14.90
CA GLU A 96 -4.08 -14.18 -15.47
C GLU A 96 -5.21 -14.27 -14.43
N ALA A 97 -4.89 -14.66 -13.19
CA ALA A 97 -5.87 -14.74 -12.11
C ALA A 97 -6.53 -13.37 -11.84
N LEU A 98 -5.78 -12.27 -11.89
CA LEU A 98 -6.32 -10.92 -11.75
C LEU A 98 -7.26 -10.54 -12.91
N GLY A 99 -6.96 -10.97 -14.14
CA GLY A 99 -7.85 -10.84 -15.28
C GLY A 99 -9.18 -11.57 -15.06
N LEU A 100 -9.13 -12.82 -14.59
CA LEU A 100 -10.35 -13.61 -14.27
C LEU A 100 -11.16 -13.02 -13.12
N ILE A 101 -10.49 -12.48 -12.09
CA ILE A 101 -11.16 -11.75 -11.00
C ILE A 101 -11.86 -10.51 -11.55
N ALA A 102 -11.19 -9.74 -12.42
CA ALA A 102 -11.79 -8.59 -13.07
C ALA A 102 -13.01 -8.97 -13.92
N GLN A 103 -12.92 -10.07 -14.67
CA GLN A 103 -14.05 -10.60 -15.46
C GLN A 103 -15.25 -10.93 -14.55
N ALA A 104 -15.03 -11.66 -13.45
CA ALA A 104 -16.10 -12.02 -12.53
C ALA A 104 -16.81 -10.81 -11.91
N LEU A 105 -16.05 -9.76 -11.57
CA LEU A 105 -16.59 -8.50 -11.05
C LEU A 105 -17.34 -7.70 -12.11
N LEU A 106 -16.89 -7.74 -13.36
CA LEU A 106 -17.54 -7.07 -14.49
C LEU A 106 -18.89 -7.72 -14.84
N GLU A 107 -18.96 -9.05 -14.85
CA GLU A 107 -20.19 -9.80 -15.13
C GLU A 107 -21.25 -9.69 -14.03
N ASN A 108 -20.83 -9.34 -12.81
CA ASN A 108 -21.71 -9.21 -11.65
C ASN A 108 -21.57 -7.80 -11.05
N PRO A 109 -22.03 -6.75 -11.77
CA PRO A 109 -21.85 -5.37 -11.32
C PRO A 109 -22.57 -5.13 -10.00
N LEU A 110 -21.88 -4.44 -9.09
CA LEU A 110 -22.37 -4.12 -7.75
C LEU A 110 -22.62 -2.62 -7.63
N ASP A 111 -23.73 -2.23 -7.01
CA ASP A 111 -23.95 -0.84 -6.63
C ASP A 111 -23.08 -0.50 -5.40
N GLU A 112 -22.05 0.31 -5.66
CA GLU A 112 -21.10 0.81 -4.68
C GLU A 112 -21.34 2.26 -4.27
N SER A 113 -22.45 2.87 -4.73
CA SER A 113 -22.77 4.29 -4.46
C SER A 113 -22.87 4.61 -2.96
N ALA A 114 -23.13 3.59 -2.14
CA ALA A 114 -23.20 3.68 -0.68
C ALA A 114 -21.82 3.71 0.03
N LEU A 115 -20.73 3.39 -0.66
CA LEU A 115 -19.38 3.28 -0.07
C LEU A 115 -18.61 4.61 -0.21
N GLN A 116 -19.02 5.62 0.56
CA GLN A 116 -18.42 6.96 0.49
C GLN A 116 -17.27 7.19 1.50
N PHE A 117 -16.73 6.13 2.12
CA PHE A 117 -15.69 6.21 3.13
C PHE A 117 -14.39 5.53 2.68
N PHE A 118 -13.25 6.16 2.95
CA PHE A 118 -11.95 5.56 2.65
C PHE A 118 -11.68 4.33 3.55
N PRO A 119 -11.13 3.22 3.03
CA PRO A 119 -10.53 3.01 1.71
C PRO A 119 -11.47 2.40 0.66
N LEU A 120 -12.78 2.34 0.91
CA LEU A 120 -13.76 1.82 -0.05
C LEU A 120 -14.34 2.90 -0.97
N LYS A 121 -14.15 4.18 -0.64
CA LYS A 121 -14.44 5.30 -1.52
C LYS A 121 -13.57 5.19 -2.76
N ARG A 122 -14.20 5.11 -3.93
CA ARG A 122 -13.51 5.11 -5.23
C ARG A 122 -12.67 6.36 -5.40
N LEU A 123 -11.44 6.19 -5.89
CA LEU A 123 -10.53 7.25 -6.29
C LEU A 123 -10.78 7.66 -7.74
N LEU A 124 -11.20 6.71 -8.58
CA LEU A 124 -11.59 6.92 -9.97
C LEU A 124 -13.12 6.98 -10.13
N PRO A 125 -13.64 7.81 -11.06
CA PRO A 125 -15.05 7.73 -11.45
C PRO A 125 -15.35 6.36 -12.07
N PRO A 126 -16.64 5.98 -12.19
CA PRO A 126 -17.04 4.79 -12.96
C PRO A 126 -16.40 4.82 -14.35
N GLY A 127 -15.80 3.70 -14.74
CA GLY A 127 -15.18 3.55 -16.04
C GLY A 127 -16.21 3.39 -17.16
N PRO A 128 -15.79 3.42 -18.43
CA PRO A 128 -16.68 3.14 -19.56
C PRO A 128 -17.23 1.70 -19.50
N GLU A 129 -18.26 1.42 -20.29
CA GLU A 129 -18.82 0.07 -20.40
C GLU A 129 -17.74 -0.97 -20.73
N GLY A 130 -17.83 -2.14 -20.12
CA GLY A 130 -16.83 -3.21 -20.27
C GLY A 130 -15.57 -3.02 -19.42
N THR A 131 -15.53 -2.04 -18.52
CA THR A 131 -14.41 -1.86 -17.58
C THR A 131 -14.81 -2.10 -16.13
N THR A 132 -13.84 -2.54 -15.34
CA THR A 132 -13.96 -2.73 -13.89
C THR A 132 -12.73 -2.13 -13.19
N THR A 133 -12.75 -2.09 -11.86
CA THR A 133 -11.66 -1.55 -11.06
C THR A 133 -11.19 -2.57 -10.03
N LEU A 134 -9.88 -2.85 -9.98
CA LEU A 134 -9.24 -3.58 -8.89
C LEU A 134 -8.54 -2.62 -7.93
N ARG A 135 -8.63 -2.89 -6.62
CA ARG A 135 -8.07 -2.06 -5.54
C ARG A 135 -6.85 -2.75 -4.91
N LEU A 136 -5.70 -2.61 -5.55
CA LEU A 136 -4.44 -3.24 -5.12
C LEU A 136 -3.90 -2.59 -3.84
N LEU A 137 -3.42 -3.40 -2.91
CA LEU A 137 -2.69 -2.96 -1.73
C LEU A 137 -1.19 -3.03 -2.02
N VAL A 138 -0.55 -1.88 -2.05
CA VAL A 138 0.88 -1.79 -2.40
C VAL A 138 1.66 -1.19 -1.23
N PRO A 139 2.73 -1.86 -0.74
CA PRO A 139 3.63 -1.28 0.25
C PRO A 139 4.17 0.06 -0.23
N ASN A 140 4.11 1.10 0.60
CA ASN A 140 4.56 2.43 0.22
C ASN A 140 6.01 2.46 -0.27
N ALA A 141 6.88 1.62 0.32
CA ALA A 141 8.28 1.52 -0.07
C ALA A 141 8.47 1.10 -1.55
N GLN A 142 7.51 0.35 -2.12
CA GLN A 142 7.56 -0.11 -3.52
C GLN A 142 6.81 0.80 -4.49
N MET A 143 6.13 1.86 -4.02
CA MET A 143 5.41 2.77 -4.90
C MET A 143 6.32 3.48 -5.92
N GLY A 144 7.58 3.70 -5.55
CA GLY A 144 8.58 4.33 -6.42
C GLY A 144 8.85 3.52 -7.70
N THR A 145 8.81 2.19 -7.64
CA THR A 145 9.09 1.32 -8.80
C THR A 145 7.93 1.29 -9.79
N ILE A 146 6.69 1.46 -9.33
CA ILE A 146 5.50 1.60 -10.18
C ILE A 146 5.45 2.99 -10.82
N ILE A 147 5.63 4.06 -10.02
CA ILE A 147 5.50 5.45 -10.48
C ILE A 147 6.62 5.81 -11.45
N GLY A 148 7.85 5.38 -11.16
CA GLY A 148 9.04 5.74 -11.92
C GLY A 148 9.46 7.21 -11.73
N LYS A 149 10.62 7.57 -12.28
CA LYS A 149 11.13 8.95 -12.23
C LYS A 149 10.12 9.89 -12.92
N GLN A 150 9.75 10.99 -12.26
CA GLN A 150 8.76 11.98 -12.74
C GLN A 150 7.38 11.41 -13.12
N GLY A 151 7.03 10.20 -12.69
CA GLY A 151 5.77 9.56 -13.07
C GLY A 151 5.74 9.02 -14.50
N VAL A 152 6.88 8.95 -15.19
CA VAL A 152 6.95 8.51 -16.60
C VAL A 152 6.49 7.06 -16.74
N ARG A 153 6.90 6.18 -15.81
CA ARG A 153 6.59 4.75 -15.89
C ARG A 153 5.10 4.46 -15.71
N ILE A 154 4.45 5.03 -14.68
CA ILE A 154 3.00 4.84 -14.50
C ILE A 154 2.18 5.45 -15.64
N LYS A 155 2.64 6.53 -16.28
CA LYS A 155 2.00 7.08 -17.49
C LYS A 155 2.12 6.12 -18.67
N GLU A 156 3.32 5.56 -18.88
CA GLU A 156 3.58 4.58 -19.93
C GLU A 156 2.72 3.31 -19.76
N ILE A 157 2.62 2.77 -18.52
CA ILE A 157 1.74 1.63 -18.22
C ILE A 157 0.28 1.94 -18.58
N GLN A 158 -0.21 3.11 -18.18
CA GLN A 158 -1.59 3.52 -18.48
C GLN A 158 -1.86 3.63 -19.98
N GLN A 159 -0.94 4.23 -20.73
CA GLN A 159 -1.07 4.41 -22.18
C GLN A 159 -0.97 3.08 -22.93
N ARG A 160 0.06 2.27 -22.63
CA ARG A 160 0.35 1.03 -23.34
C ARG A 160 -0.74 -0.03 -23.18
N PHE A 161 -1.33 -0.14 -21.98
CA PHE A 161 -2.34 -1.16 -21.67
C PHE A 161 -3.76 -0.60 -21.67
N ASN A 162 -3.96 0.67 -22.00
CA ASN A 162 -5.27 1.34 -21.97
C ASN A 162 -5.98 1.17 -20.62
N VAL A 163 -5.26 1.43 -19.52
CA VAL A 163 -5.76 1.38 -18.15
C VAL A 163 -5.66 2.74 -17.47
N LYS A 164 -6.48 2.98 -16.45
CA LYS A 164 -6.34 4.12 -15.54
C LYS A 164 -5.82 3.64 -14.20
N ILE A 165 -4.78 4.27 -13.68
CA ILE A 165 -4.14 3.91 -12.41
C ILE A 165 -4.08 5.13 -11.50
N VAL A 166 -4.69 5.03 -10.32
CA VAL A 166 -4.66 6.09 -9.29
C VAL A 166 -4.25 5.52 -7.95
N ALA A 167 -3.23 6.11 -7.34
CA ALA A 167 -2.77 5.76 -5.99
C ALA A 167 -3.30 6.75 -4.95
N SER A 168 -3.81 6.26 -3.82
CA SER A 168 -4.25 7.09 -2.69
C SER A 168 -3.10 7.91 -2.14
N LYS A 169 -3.27 9.22 -1.88
CA LYS A 169 -2.22 10.03 -1.24
C LYS A 169 -1.90 9.53 0.17
N ASP A 170 -2.94 9.11 0.88
CA ASP A 170 -2.84 8.60 2.24
C ASP A 170 -2.55 7.10 2.29
N PHE A 171 -1.84 6.69 3.34
CA PHE A 171 -1.71 5.29 3.72
C PHE A 171 -3.04 4.76 4.29
N LEU A 172 -3.21 3.44 4.22
CA LEU A 172 -4.29 2.76 4.88
C LEU A 172 -4.14 2.80 6.41
N HIS A 173 -5.28 2.77 7.12
CA HIS A 173 -5.30 2.83 8.57
C HIS A 173 -4.48 1.69 9.18
N ASN A 174 -3.63 1.99 10.15
CA ASN A 174 -2.74 1.03 10.82
C ASN A 174 -1.85 0.21 9.86
N SER A 175 -1.55 0.76 8.69
CA SER A 175 -0.80 0.09 7.64
C SER A 175 0.21 1.03 6.99
N THR A 176 1.23 0.43 6.36
CA THR A 176 2.18 1.09 5.48
C THR A 176 1.87 0.85 3.99
N GLU A 177 0.71 0.27 3.70
CA GLU A 177 0.22 0.07 2.34
C GLU A 177 -0.57 1.30 1.86
N ARG A 178 -0.50 1.55 0.56
CA ARG A 178 -1.34 2.51 -0.16
C ARG A 178 -2.31 1.75 -1.05
N LEU A 179 -3.46 2.38 -1.28
CA LEU A 179 -4.48 1.86 -2.18
C LEU A 179 -4.12 2.29 -3.60
N VAL A 180 -4.04 1.34 -4.53
CA VAL A 180 -3.84 1.60 -5.95
C VAL A 180 -5.06 1.06 -6.71
N GLU A 181 -5.86 1.95 -7.27
CA GLU A 181 -6.96 1.60 -8.15
C GLU A 181 -6.46 1.41 -9.57
N LEU A 182 -6.68 0.23 -10.12
CA LEU A 182 -6.39 -0.16 -11.49
C LEU A 182 -7.73 -0.40 -12.20
N GLN A 183 -8.09 0.48 -13.13
CA GLN A 183 -9.34 0.43 -13.90
C GLN A 183 -9.07 0.13 -15.38
N GLY A 184 -9.80 -0.81 -15.95
CA GLY A 184 -9.67 -1.22 -17.35
C GLY A 184 -10.58 -2.40 -17.72
N SER A 185 -10.46 -2.91 -18.95
CA SER A 185 -11.07 -4.19 -19.32
C SER A 185 -10.35 -5.36 -18.63
N PRO A 186 -10.97 -6.54 -18.48
CA PRO A 186 -10.34 -7.69 -17.84
C PRO A 186 -8.99 -8.08 -18.46
N ALA A 187 -8.89 -8.08 -19.79
CA ALA A 187 -7.62 -8.32 -20.50
C ALA A 187 -6.58 -7.21 -20.26
N ALA A 188 -7.01 -5.94 -20.27
CA ALA A 188 -6.11 -4.82 -19.99
C ALA A 188 -5.58 -4.85 -18.54
N ILE A 189 -6.42 -5.25 -17.58
CA ILE A 189 -6.04 -5.42 -16.18
C ILE A 189 -5.03 -6.56 -16.02
N GLU A 190 -5.23 -7.69 -16.70
CA GLU A 190 -4.26 -8.79 -16.75
C GLU A 190 -2.89 -8.27 -17.21
N ASP A 191 -2.81 -7.67 -18.40
CA ASP A 191 -1.55 -7.22 -18.99
C ASP A 191 -0.87 -6.13 -18.16
N ALA A 192 -1.64 -5.15 -17.67
CA ALA A 192 -1.10 -4.11 -16.79
C ALA A 192 -0.61 -4.70 -15.46
N SER A 193 -1.34 -5.67 -14.88
CA SER A 193 -0.96 -6.29 -13.61
C SER A 193 0.33 -7.10 -13.72
N ARG A 194 0.59 -7.71 -14.88
CA ARG A 194 1.86 -8.39 -15.19
C ARG A 194 3.03 -7.43 -15.08
N ILE A 195 2.92 -6.23 -15.67
CA ILE A 195 3.96 -5.20 -15.57
C ILE A 195 4.07 -4.62 -14.16
N LEU A 196 2.95 -4.35 -13.49
CA LEU A 196 2.95 -3.87 -12.11
C LEU A 196 3.64 -4.85 -11.17
N ALA A 197 3.37 -6.15 -11.31
CA ALA A 197 4.03 -7.21 -10.54
C ALA A 197 5.55 -7.20 -10.74
N ARG A 198 6.01 -7.02 -11.98
CA ARG A 198 7.44 -6.91 -12.31
C ARG A 198 8.07 -5.68 -11.68
N CYS A 199 7.41 -4.53 -11.74
CA CYS A 199 7.87 -3.32 -11.05
C CYS A 199 8.02 -3.56 -9.54
N LEU A 200 7.09 -4.26 -8.90
CA LEU A 200 7.17 -4.57 -7.47
C LEU A 200 8.34 -5.50 -7.14
N MET A 201 8.73 -6.38 -8.06
CA MET A 201 9.87 -7.28 -7.86
C MET A 201 11.24 -6.59 -7.92
N GLU A 202 11.37 -5.50 -8.68
CA GLU A 202 12.63 -4.74 -8.79
C GLU A 202 13.14 -4.27 -7.42
N ASP A 203 12.25 -4.06 -6.45
CA ASP A 203 12.59 -3.68 -5.08
C ASP A 203 11.85 -4.52 -4.03
N TRP A 204 12.11 -5.83 -4.02
CA TRP A 204 11.51 -6.75 -3.05
C TRP A 204 12.04 -6.57 -1.61
N HIS A 205 13.31 -6.15 -1.45
CA HIS A 205 13.94 -5.94 -0.14
C HIS A 205 13.27 -4.81 0.65
N SER A 206 12.71 -3.82 -0.04
CA SER A 206 11.96 -2.71 0.57
C SER A 206 10.69 -3.13 1.30
N VAL A 207 10.19 -4.36 1.08
CA VAL A 207 8.97 -4.88 1.75
C VAL A 207 9.24 -5.27 3.20
N THR A 208 10.49 -5.56 3.59
CA THR A 208 10.80 -6.04 4.95
C THR A 208 10.46 -4.96 5.98
N GLY A 209 9.46 -5.22 6.84
CA GLY A 209 8.94 -4.24 7.82
C GLY A 209 7.61 -3.57 7.42
N THR A 210 7.01 -3.97 6.29
CA THR A 210 5.67 -3.51 5.89
C THR A 210 4.62 -3.95 6.91
N SER A 211 3.84 -3.00 7.41
CA SER A 211 2.64 -3.28 8.19
C SER A 211 1.46 -3.43 7.25
N PHE A 212 1.05 -4.67 6.96
CA PHE A 212 -0.07 -4.94 6.07
C PHE A 212 -1.39 -4.45 6.65
N TYR A 213 -2.24 -3.89 5.80
CA TYR A 213 -3.59 -3.49 6.13
C TYR A 213 -4.41 -4.71 6.52
N THR A 214 -4.96 -4.66 7.74
CA THR A 214 -5.90 -5.66 8.23
C THR A 214 -7.23 -4.96 8.45
N PRO A 215 -8.31 -5.39 7.77
CA PRO A 215 -9.63 -4.85 8.02
C PRO A 215 -9.97 -4.98 9.50
N SER A 216 -10.46 -3.89 10.09
CA SER A 216 -10.81 -3.83 11.51
C SER A 216 -12.14 -3.09 11.69
N PRO A 217 -12.95 -3.46 12.70
CA PRO A 217 -14.19 -2.75 12.99
C PRO A 217 -13.89 -1.26 13.21
N ARG A 218 -14.59 -0.39 12.48
CA ARG A 218 -14.39 1.05 12.62
C ARG A 218 -15.17 1.57 13.82
N PRO A 219 -14.56 2.35 14.71
CA PRO A 219 -15.32 3.08 15.72
C PRO A 219 -16.22 4.07 15.00
N HIS A 220 -17.54 3.83 15.05
CA HIS A 220 -18.52 4.70 14.41
C HIS A 220 -18.61 6.02 15.18
N PRO A 221 -18.39 7.19 14.56
CA PRO A 221 -18.70 8.47 15.18
C PRO A 221 -20.22 8.66 15.14
N GLY A 222 -20.95 8.12 16.11
CA GLY A 222 -22.39 8.34 16.17
C GLY A 222 -23.22 7.38 17.02
N ARG A 223 -22.68 6.25 17.49
CA ARG A 223 -23.38 5.45 18.51
C ARG A 223 -22.76 5.67 19.87
N ARG A 224 -23.30 6.66 20.60
CA ARG A 224 -23.31 6.62 22.07
C ARG A 224 -24.07 5.36 22.45
N TYR A 225 -23.35 4.27 22.70
CA TYR A 225 -23.92 3.14 23.41
C TYR A 225 -24.18 3.62 24.84
N VAL A 226 -25.45 3.89 25.14
CA VAL A 226 -25.93 3.87 26.53
C VAL A 226 -25.84 2.41 26.96
N HIS A 227 -24.71 2.05 27.59
CA HIS A 227 -24.62 0.80 28.34
C HIS A 227 -25.24 1.06 29.71
N GLN A 228 -26.44 0.54 29.89
CA GLN A 228 -27.04 0.28 31.19
C GLN A 228 -26.64 -1.16 31.60
N HIS A 229 -26.41 -1.36 32.91
CA HIS A 229 -25.74 -2.47 33.60
C HIS A 229 -24.23 -2.25 33.77
N GLY A 230 -23.67 -2.11 34.97
CA GLY A 230 -23.99 -2.85 36.20
C GLY A 230 -23.18 -4.14 36.19
N GLY A 231 -21.89 -4.04 36.54
CA GLY A 231 -20.95 -5.15 36.48
C GLY A 231 -19.52 -4.67 36.75
N ASP A 232 -19.11 -4.90 37.98
CA ASP A 232 -17.76 -4.76 38.51
C ASP A 232 -16.72 -5.53 37.66
N SER A 233 -15.72 -4.80 37.15
CA SER A 233 -14.35 -5.25 36.81
C SER A 233 -13.62 -4.05 36.21
N SER A 234 -13.07 -3.23 37.10
CA SER A 234 -12.12 -2.18 36.75
C SER A 234 -10.81 -2.81 36.28
N ASP A 235 -10.69 -3.11 34.98
CA ASP A 235 -9.38 -3.17 34.34
C ASP A 235 -9.03 -1.76 33.87
N VAL A 236 -8.59 -0.96 34.82
CA VAL A 236 -8.02 0.36 34.56
C VAL A 236 -6.65 0.10 33.94
N SER A 237 -6.60 0.00 32.61
CA SER A 237 -5.33 0.03 31.90
C SER A 237 -4.68 1.38 32.18
N PHE A 238 -3.75 1.41 33.12
CA PHE A 238 -2.84 2.53 33.31
C PHE A 238 -2.02 2.66 32.03
N ASP A 239 -2.48 3.49 31.09
CA ASP A 239 -1.67 3.99 29.98
C ASP A 239 -0.57 4.87 30.59
N ASN A 240 0.45 4.23 31.14
CA ASN A 240 1.64 4.91 31.60
C ASN A 240 2.37 5.38 30.33
N GLU A 241 2.24 6.67 30.04
CA GLU A 241 2.91 7.33 28.92
C GLU A 241 4.40 7.41 29.25
N TYR A 242 5.19 6.53 28.62
CA TYR A 242 6.64 6.48 28.82
C TYR A 242 7.32 7.40 27.81
N SER A 243 8.53 7.84 28.14
CA SER A 243 9.42 8.53 27.22
C SER A 243 10.78 7.83 27.18
N LYS A 244 11.33 7.63 25.99
CA LYS A 244 12.62 6.97 25.75
C LYS A 244 13.43 7.76 24.74
N THR A 245 14.68 8.03 25.08
CA THR A 245 15.62 8.76 24.21
C THR A 245 16.54 7.78 23.49
N ALA A 246 16.74 7.99 22.19
CA ALA A 246 17.66 7.26 21.34
C ALA A 246 18.57 8.23 20.58
N ARG A 247 19.81 7.80 20.30
CA ARG A 247 20.81 8.59 19.56
C ARG A 247 21.24 7.80 18.34
N PHE A 248 21.22 8.43 17.16
CA PHE A 248 21.61 7.80 15.89
C PHE A 248 22.73 8.61 15.23
N PRO A 249 23.76 7.99 14.63
CA PRO A 249 24.83 8.75 13.99
C PRO A 249 24.29 9.56 12.81
N ARG A 250 24.79 10.79 12.64
CA ARG A 250 24.35 11.76 11.62
C ARG A 250 24.22 11.15 10.23
N ASP A 251 25.17 10.30 9.85
CA ASP A 251 25.25 9.68 8.53
C ASP A 251 24.05 8.77 8.20
N TYR A 252 23.34 8.26 9.21
CA TYR A 252 22.17 7.39 9.04
C TYR A 252 20.85 8.12 9.29
N VAL A 253 20.87 9.33 9.87
CA VAL A 253 19.62 10.06 10.20
C VAL A 253 18.79 10.32 8.94
N GLY A 254 19.43 10.65 7.82
CA GLY A 254 18.74 10.90 6.55
C GLY A 254 17.89 9.73 6.07
N CYS A 255 18.37 8.49 6.20
CA CYS A 255 17.61 7.30 5.79
C CYS A 255 16.53 6.91 6.81
N LEU A 256 16.73 7.22 8.10
CA LEU A 256 15.73 7.04 9.15
C LEU A 256 14.55 8.00 8.99
N ILE A 257 14.82 9.24 8.56
CA ILE A 257 13.80 10.26 8.28
C ILE A 257 13.12 10.02 6.92
N GLY A 258 13.89 9.66 5.91
CA GLY A 258 13.43 9.47 4.54
C GLY A 258 13.20 10.79 3.79
N LYS A 259 13.08 10.69 2.46
CA LYS A 259 12.81 11.87 1.60
C LYS A 259 11.50 12.52 2.04
N ALA A 260 11.53 13.84 2.27
CA ALA A 260 10.43 14.65 2.80
C ALA A 260 9.84 14.15 4.13
N GLY A 261 10.60 13.38 4.92
CA GLY A 261 10.13 12.83 6.20
C GLY A 261 9.18 11.63 6.07
N SER A 262 9.05 11.06 4.86
CA SER A 262 8.10 9.96 4.60
C SER A 262 8.34 8.74 5.50
N ARG A 263 9.60 8.37 5.76
CA ARG A 263 9.97 7.20 6.57
C ARG A 263 9.69 7.44 8.05
N ILE A 264 10.02 8.61 8.60
CA ILE A 264 9.73 8.87 10.02
C ILE A 264 8.23 9.02 10.27
N GLN A 265 7.49 9.61 9.32
CA GLN A 265 6.03 9.66 9.39
C GLN A 265 5.42 8.26 9.39
N GLU A 266 5.98 7.35 8.59
CA GLU A 266 5.61 5.92 8.57
C GLU A 266 5.88 5.27 9.93
N ILE A 267 7.07 5.43 10.51
CA ILE A 267 7.42 4.85 11.81
C ILE A 267 6.49 5.37 12.91
N ARG A 268 6.22 6.68 12.97
CA ARG A 268 5.27 7.27 13.93
C ARG A 268 3.88 6.64 13.83
N ARG A 269 3.35 6.50 12.61
CA ARG A 269 2.01 5.94 12.35
C ARG A 269 1.91 4.46 12.74
N VAL A 270 2.91 3.65 12.39
CA VAL A 270 2.88 2.21 12.62
C VAL A 270 3.14 1.84 14.07
N SER A 271 4.05 2.59 14.72
CA SER A 271 4.35 2.41 16.13
C SER A 271 3.26 2.94 17.03
N GLY A 272 2.55 3.99 16.60
CA GLY A 272 1.66 4.76 17.46
C GLY A 272 2.42 5.63 18.48
N ALA A 273 3.75 5.68 18.40
CA ALA A 273 4.57 6.53 19.26
C ALA A 273 4.71 7.93 18.65
N GLN A 274 4.71 8.96 19.50
CA GLN A 274 5.26 10.24 19.13
C GLN A 274 6.78 10.12 19.05
N ILE A 275 7.37 10.72 18.02
CA ILE A 275 8.83 10.73 17.85
C ILE A 275 9.24 12.16 17.54
N ILE A 276 9.99 12.80 18.42
CA ILE A 276 10.55 14.14 18.26
C ILE A 276 12.02 13.99 17.89
N ILE A 277 12.48 14.73 16.89
CA ILE A 277 13.88 14.69 16.43
C ILE A 277 14.51 16.03 16.78
N ALA A 278 15.67 16.01 17.42
CA ALA A 278 16.43 17.22 17.72
C ALA A 278 16.75 18.00 16.43
N PRO A 279 16.77 19.34 16.44
CA PRO A 279 17.06 20.13 15.25
C PRO A 279 18.52 19.99 14.81
N GLU A 280 19.43 19.81 15.77
CA GLU A 280 20.88 19.74 15.58
C GLU A 280 21.43 18.39 16.05
N ASP A 281 22.64 18.06 15.59
CA ASP A 281 23.41 16.91 16.05
C ASP A 281 24.20 17.30 17.31
N ASP A 282 24.40 16.37 18.23
CA ASP A 282 25.25 16.55 19.41
C ASP A 282 26.73 16.67 19.01
N GLU A 283 27.60 17.08 19.95
CA GLU A 283 29.06 17.22 19.72
C GLU A 283 29.73 15.94 19.20
N ASP A 284 29.16 14.77 19.54
CA ASP A 284 29.63 13.46 19.10
C ASP A 284 29.19 13.09 17.66
N GLY A 285 28.45 13.94 16.97
CA GLY A 285 27.90 13.65 15.64
C GLY A 285 26.69 12.70 15.65
N PHE A 286 25.94 12.66 16.76
CA PHE A 286 24.72 11.87 16.90
C PHE A 286 23.50 12.79 16.97
N ARG A 287 22.41 12.39 16.31
CA ARG A 287 21.11 13.07 16.40
C ARG A 287 20.22 12.38 17.40
N GLN A 288 19.64 13.16 18.31
CA GLN A 288 18.73 12.66 19.33
C GLN A 288 17.29 12.53 18.83
N PHE A 289 16.66 11.40 19.16
CA PHE A 289 15.25 11.07 18.93
C PHE A 289 14.60 10.81 20.29
N VAL A 290 13.50 11.49 20.58
CA VAL A 290 12.70 11.30 21.79
C VAL A 290 11.40 10.63 21.41
N LEU A 291 11.17 9.43 21.96
CA LEU A 291 10.00 8.60 21.67
C LEU A 291 9.06 8.60 22.87
N THR A 292 7.79 8.91 22.65
CA THR A 292 6.79 9.02 23.72
C THR A 292 5.55 8.22 23.36
N GLY A 293 4.98 7.51 24.33
CA GLY A 293 3.78 6.70 24.17
C GLY A 293 3.76 5.45 25.07
N SER A 294 2.92 4.47 24.74
CA SER A 294 2.92 3.19 25.46
C SER A 294 4.24 2.43 25.26
N THR A 295 4.61 1.58 26.22
CA THR A 295 5.83 0.74 26.13
C THR A 295 5.89 -0.02 24.81
N ARG A 296 4.76 -0.61 24.41
CA ARG A 296 4.64 -1.36 23.15
C ARG A 296 4.85 -0.47 21.92
N ALA A 297 4.34 0.76 21.94
CA ALA A 297 4.52 1.72 20.87
C ALA A 297 5.99 2.15 20.74
N ILE A 298 6.63 2.48 21.86
CA ILE A 298 8.04 2.90 21.90
C ILE A 298 8.96 1.76 21.43
N ASP A 299 8.76 0.54 21.91
CA ASP A 299 9.62 -0.59 21.52
C ASP A 299 9.44 -0.95 20.04
N LYS A 300 8.23 -0.83 19.51
CA LYS A 300 7.96 -0.99 18.07
C LYS A 300 8.65 0.09 17.25
N ALA A 301 8.58 1.35 17.67
CA ALA A 301 9.27 2.46 17.00
C ALA A 301 10.80 2.29 17.03
N MET A 302 11.36 1.92 18.20
CA MET A 302 12.79 1.67 18.37
C MET A 302 13.28 0.54 17.47
N SER A 303 12.50 -0.52 17.34
CA SER A 303 12.84 -1.66 16.48
C SER A 303 12.91 -1.24 15.01
N PHE A 304 11.96 -0.43 14.54
CA PHE A 304 12.00 0.10 13.16
C PHE A 304 13.18 1.03 12.89
N LEU A 305 13.50 1.92 13.83
CA LEU A 305 14.63 2.83 13.68
C LEU A 305 15.96 2.08 13.62
N LYS A 306 16.19 1.10 14.53
CA LYS A 306 17.40 0.28 14.52
C LYS A 306 17.53 -0.55 13.25
N LEU A 307 16.46 -1.24 12.85
CA LEU A 307 16.45 -2.08 11.65
C LEU A 307 16.75 -1.29 10.37
N ASN A 308 16.21 -0.08 10.25
CA ASN A 308 16.49 0.79 9.10
C ASN A 308 17.95 1.27 9.09
N MET A 309 18.53 1.56 10.25
CA MET A 309 19.94 1.94 10.38
C MET A 309 20.86 0.77 9.99
N GLU A 310 20.61 -0.42 10.55
CA GLU A 310 21.40 -1.63 10.28
C GLU A 310 21.40 -1.98 8.79
N ARG A 311 20.25 -1.90 8.12
CA ARG A 311 20.19 -2.11 6.66
C ARG A 311 21.02 -1.12 5.87
N GLU A 312 21.01 0.15 6.27
CA GLU A 312 21.81 1.17 5.60
C GLU A 312 23.31 0.97 5.87
N GLN A 313 23.69 0.46 7.05
CA GLN A 313 25.06 0.05 7.35
C GLN A 313 25.51 -1.09 6.43
N GLU A 314 24.71 -2.15 6.31
CA GLU A 314 24.99 -3.30 5.43
C GLU A 314 25.10 -2.88 3.96
N ARG A 315 24.20 -2.01 3.49
CA ARG A 315 24.21 -1.50 2.11
C ARG A 315 25.49 -0.73 1.81
N ARG A 316 25.96 0.11 2.75
CA ARG A 316 27.21 0.87 2.59
C ARG A 316 28.45 -0.03 2.65
N ALA A 317 28.46 -1.01 3.55
CA ALA A 317 29.56 -1.96 3.67
C ALA A 317 29.78 -2.78 2.38
N LYS A 318 28.69 -3.20 1.72
CA LYS A 318 28.75 -3.91 0.43
C LYS A 318 29.33 -3.03 -0.69
N LEU A 319 28.93 -1.75 -0.76
CA LEU A 319 29.43 -0.83 -1.78
C LEU A 319 30.93 -0.52 -1.61
N SER A 320 31.44 -0.49 -0.39
CA SER A 320 32.88 -0.32 -0.13
C SER A 320 33.71 -1.55 -0.52
N GLN A 321 33.14 -2.76 -0.46
CA GLN A 321 33.85 -4.00 -0.84
C GLN A 321 33.90 -4.22 -2.36
N GLU A 322 33.01 -3.59 -3.13
CA GLU A 322 32.99 -3.69 -4.60
C GLU A 322 33.90 -2.64 -5.29
N GLN A 323 34.49 -1.71 -4.52
CA GLN A 323 35.38 -0.66 -5.01
C GLN A 323 36.87 -0.89 -4.66
N GLU A 324 37.20 -1.97 -3.93
CA GLU A 324 38.56 -2.48 -3.71
C GLU A 324 38.84 -3.69 -4.62
#